data_AF-A0A7X3RGT5-F1
#
_entry.id   AF-A0A7X3RGT5-F1
#
_cell.length_a   1.000
_cell.length_b   1.000
_cell.length_c   1.000
_cell.angle_alpha   90.00
_cell.angle_beta   90.00
_cell.angle_gamma   90.00
#
_symmetry.space_group_name_H-M   'P 1'
#
loop_
_entity.id
_entity.type
_entity.pdbx_description
1 polymer ?
#
loop_
_entity_poly.entity_id
_entity_poly.type
_entity_poly.pdbx_seq_one_letter_code
_entity_poly.pdbx_strand_id
1 'polypeptide(L)'
;MERNIKVSFNAATESGNQSGDGSVSLIRNDALLRVKSLNCGWEGDSRFECVLTALLGTAVTPSVLRFPIVVGDTWTQEGFWNSQVKTILDGHEQVEVSAGVFPICLKHKSVLMDIDSHSPNSPLIITNDKRYEPDDRQMSPFVNGVRYLWFAKGVGLVKTRYEHANGITTEIELMEYRTPGKTEEYLPLQIGSTYTYKSCSSYLDETIIETWRVTENF
;
A
#
# COMPACT_ATOMS: atom_id res chain seq x y z
N MET A 1 19.53 -12.68 -3.91
CA MET A 1 19.80 -12.63 -2.45
C MET A 1 18.56 -12.13 -1.73
N GLU A 2 18.14 -12.75 -0.61
CA GLU A 2 16.98 -12.27 0.16
C GLU A 2 17.39 -11.13 1.11
N ARG A 3 16.58 -10.08 1.20
CA ARG A 3 16.71 -8.93 2.10
C ARG A 3 15.44 -8.76 2.92
N ASN A 4 15.57 -8.58 4.22
CA ASN A 4 14.47 -8.20 5.11
C ASN A 4 14.51 -6.68 5.31
N ILE A 5 13.37 -6.03 5.11
CA ILE A 5 13.24 -4.57 5.16
C ILE A 5 12.15 -4.23 6.16
N LYS A 6 12.36 -3.21 6.99
CA LYS A 6 11.33 -2.68 7.86
C LYS A 6 11.05 -1.22 7.53
N VAL A 7 9.77 -0.90 7.38
CA VAL A 7 9.29 0.45 7.15
C VAL A 7 8.37 0.82 8.30
N SER A 8 8.73 1.82 9.08
CA SER A 8 7.83 2.42 10.06
C SER A 8 6.97 3.47 9.38
N PHE A 9 5.74 3.65 9.86
CA PHE A 9 4.86 4.70 9.40
C PHE A 9 4.16 5.39 10.57
N ASN A 10 3.80 6.65 10.34
CA ASN A 10 2.95 7.43 11.23
C ASN A 10 1.92 8.18 10.37
N ALA A 11 0.69 8.21 10.83
CA ALA A 11 -0.43 8.85 10.18
C ALA A 11 -1.05 9.90 11.12
N ALA A 12 -1.33 11.07 10.56
CA ALA A 12 -2.02 12.15 11.24
C ALA A 12 -3.02 12.78 10.29
N THR A 13 -4.04 13.43 10.84
CA THR A 13 -4.94 14.26 10.07
C THR A 13 -4.24 15.54 9.62
N GLU A 14 -4.82 16.26 8.65
CA GLU A 14 -4.29 17.58 8.22
C GLU A 14 -4.30 18.61 9.37
N SER A 15 -5.18 18.44 10.36
CA SER A 15 -5.21 19.25 11.59
C SER A 15 -4.11 18.87 12.60
N GLY A 16 -3.33 17.82 12.34
CA GLY A 16 -2.23 17.36 13.18
C GLY A 16 -2.64 16.38 14.28
N ASN A 17 -3.89 15.92 14.29
CA ASN A 17 -4.32 14.89 15.24
C ASN A 17 -3.71 13.55 14.82
N GLN A 18 -3.06 12.87 15.76
CA GLN A 18 -2.50 11.55 15.51
C GLN A 18 -3.65 10.58 15.20
N SER A 19 -3.54 9.90 14.06
CA SER A 19 -4.53 8.91 13.58
C SER A 19 -4.00 7.49 13.75
N GLY A 20 -2.69 7.28 13.61
CA GLY A 20 -2.07 6.00 13.96
C GLY A 20 -0.58 5.91 13.68
N ASP A 21 0.01 4.79 14.05
CA ASP A 21 1.39 4.45 13.74
C ASP A 21 1.57 2.94 13.51
N GLY A 22 2.74 2.56 13.03
CA GLY A 22 3.02 1.14 12.87
C GLY A 22 4.30 0.85 12.10
N SER A 23 4.41 -0.40 11.68
CA SER A 23 5.46 -0.84 10.79
C SER A 23 5.03 -1.99 9.88
N VAL A 24 5.59 -2.04 8.67
CA VAL A 24 5.53 -3.19 7.79
C VAL A 24 6.92 -3.82 7.68
N SER A 25 6.95 -5.15 7.72
CA SER A 25 8.13 -5.92 7.33
C SER A 25 7.94 -6.41 5.90
N LEU A 26 8.91 -6.14 5.04
CA LEU A 26 8.96 -6.57 3.65
C LEU A 26 10.09 -7.58 3.46
N ILE A 27 9.89 -8.52 2.54
CA ILE A 27 10.94 -9.40 2.03
C ILE A 27 11.16 -9.06 0.57
N ARG A 28 12.42 -8.85 0.19
CA ARG A 28 12.84 -8.69 -1.19
C ARG A 28 13.81 -9.79 -1.60
N ASN A 29 13.58 -10.38 -2.75
CA ASN A 29 14.56 -11.23 -3.42
C ASN A 29 14.63 -10.86 -4.91
N ASP A 30 15.28 -11.71 -5.71
CA ASP A 30 15.52 -11.44 -7.13
C ASP A 30 14.25 -11.59 -8.00
N ALA A 31 13.17 -12.15 -7.45
CA ALA A 31 11.91 -12.42 -8.14
C ALA A 31 10.73 -11.55 -7.66
N LEU A 32 10.75 -11.09 -6.41
CA LEU A 32 9.61 -10.34 -5.84
C LEU A 32 10.01 -9.44 -4.67
N LEU A 33 9.18 -8.42 -4.45
CA LEU A 33 9.06 -7.66 -3.23
C LEU A 33 7.68 -7.95 -2.62
N ARG A 34 7.64 -8.47 -1.39
CA ARG A 34 6.39 -8.82 -0.70
C ARG A 34 6.32 -8.32 0.74
N VAL A 35 5.09 -8.17 1.22
CA VAL A 35 4.77 -7.97 2.63
C VAL A 35 4.93 -9.30 3.39
N LYS A 36 5.67 -9.25 4.49
CA LYS A 36 5.88 -10.36 5.43
C LYS A 36 4.94 -10.24 6.63
N SER A 37 4.85 -9.05 7.20
CA SER A 37 3.98 -8.76 8.34
C SER A 37 3.65 -7.27 8.39
N LEU A 38 2.51 -6.96 8.98
CA LEU A 38 2.07 -5.60 9.27
C LEU A 38 1.76 -5.52 10.77
N ASN A 39 2.25 -4.47 11.42
CA ASN A 39 1.95 -4.14 12.80
C ASN A 39 1.45 -2.71 12.84
N CYS A 40 0.31 -2.46 13.48
CA CYS A 40 -0.33 -1.15 13.50
C CYS A 40 -0.92 -0.86 14.88
N GLY A 41 -0.57 0.30 15.43
CA GLY A 41 -1.17 0.91 16.61
C GLY A 41 -2.11 2.03 16.17
N TRP A 42 -3.38 1.95 16.54
CA TRP A 42 -4.37 2.97 16.20
C TRP A 42 -4.96 3.54 17.50
N GLU A 43 -5.04 4.87 17.57
CA GLU A 43 -5.73 5.57 18.64
C GLU A 43 -7.12 5.98 18.15
N GLY A 44 -8.14 5.14 18.40
CA GLY A 44 -9.52 5.47 18.04
C GLY A 44 -10.44 4.25 17.95
N ASP A 45 -11.76 4.48 18.04
CA ASP A 45 -12.81 3.45 17.88
C ASP A 45 -13.21 3.23 16.40
N SER A 46 -12.58 3.98 15.49
CA SER A 46 -12.86 4.03 14.06
C SER A 46 -12.14 2.91 13.31
N ARG A 47 -12.68 1.69 13.44
CA ARG A 47 -12.17 0.46 12.82
C ARG A 47 -12.10 0.49 11.28
N PHE A 48 -12.66 1.52 10.62
CA PHE A 48 -12.67 1.71 9.17
C PHE A 48 -11.57 2.64 8.64
N GLU A 49 -10.94 3.47 9.48
CA GLU A 49 -9.76 4.26 9.10
C GLU A 49 -8.58 3.37 8.69
N CYS A 50 -8.62 2.10 9.12
CA CYS A 50 -7.71 1.03 8.71
C CYS A 50 -7.59 0.87 7.18
N VAL A 51 -8.63 1.09 6.37
CA VAL A 51 -8.53 0.80 4.92
C VAL A 51 -7.85 1.93 4.12
N LEU A 52 -7.56 3.07 4.76
CA LEU A 52 -7.33 4.33 4.07
C LEU A 52 -5.89 4.81 4.02
N THR A 53 -4.94 4.08 4.64
CA THR A 53 -3.54 4.51 4.60
C THR A 53 -2.82 4.06 3.33
N ALA A 54 -1.83 4.85 2.88
CA ALA A 54 -1.06 4.56 1.68
C ALA A 54 -0.42 3.18 1.74
N LEU A 55 0.03 2.81 2.93
CA LEU A 55 0.71 1.55 3.16
C LEU A 55 -0.26 0.39 2.97
N LEU A 56 -1.49 0.51 3.47
CA LEU A 56 -2.53 -0.50 3.25
C LEU A 56 -2.97 -0.52 1.78
N GLY A 57 -3.03 0.64 1.12
CA GLY A 57 -3.20 0.75 -0.33
C GLY A 57 -2.18 -0.10 -1.11
N THR A 58 -0.90 -0.09 -0.73
CA THR A 58 0.10 -1.00 -1.31
C THR A 58 0.01 -2.43 -0.80
N ALA A 59 -0.33 -2.61 0.48
CA ALA A 59 -0.26 -3.88 1.18
C ALA A 59 -1.49 -4.78 0.95
N VAL A 60 -2.62 -4.34 0.38
CA VAL A 60 -3.78 -5.22 0.10
C VAL A 60 -3.37 -6.50 -0.65
N THR A 61 -2.28 -6.44 -1.40
CA THR A 61 -1.61 -7.59 -2.01
C THR A 61 -0.32 -7.97 -1.29
N PRO A 62 -0.11 -9.25 -0.96
CA PRO A 62 1.15 -9.74 -0.41
C PRO A 62 2.35 -9.41 -1.30
N SER A 63 2.28 -9.59 -2.63
CA SER A 63 3.35 -9.17 -3.54
C SER A 63 3.09 -7.76 -4.06
N VAL A 64 4.02 -6.85 -3.80
CA VAL A 64 3.98 -5.43 -4.21
C VAL A 64 4.56 -5.27 -5.61
N LEU A 65 5.75 -5.83 -5.86
CA LEU A 65 6.44 -5.82 -7.16
C LEU A 65 6.94 -7.23 -7.52
N ARG A 66 6.96 -7.55 -8.80
CA ARG A 66 7.60 -8.75 -9.35
C ARG A 66 8.76 -8.38 -10.27
N PHE A 67 9.77 -9.23 -10.29
CA PHE A 67 10.99 -9.01 -11.06
C PHE A 67 11.28 -10.22 -11.96
N PRO A 68 11.80 -10.01 -13.19
CA PRO A 68 12.00 -8.70 -13.83
C PRO A 68 10.66 -7.98 -14.12
N ILE A 69 10.71 -6.65 -14.23
CA ILE A 69 9.53 -5.85 -14.57
C ILE A 69 9.33 -5.91 -16.09
N VAL A 70 8.27 -6.57 -16.54
CA VAL A 70 7.92 -6.67 -17.97
C VAL A 70 6.48 -6.18 -18.18
N VAL A 71 6.33 -5.09 -18.94
CA VAL A 71 5.00 -4.55 -19.27
C VAL A 71 4.17 -5.60 -19.99
N GLY A 72 2.90 -5.73 -19.61
CA GLY A 72 1.99 -6.78 -20.08
C GLY A 72 1.96 -8.02 -19.20
N ASP A 73 2.94 -8.21 -18.30
CA ASP A 73 2.92 -9.32 -17.36
C ASP A 73 1.67 -9.26 -16.48
N THR A 74 1.07 -10.42 -16.30
CA THR A 74 -0.12 -10.62 -15.48
C THR A 74 0.13 -11.74 -14.48
N TRP A 75 -0.36 -11.57 -13.26
CA TRP A 75 -0.34 -12.64 -12.27
C TRP A 75 -1.58 -12.60 -11.38
N THR A 76 -1.86 -13.75 -10.79
CA THR A 76 -2.87 -13.90 -9.75
C THR A 76 -2.19 -14.28 -8.44
N GLN A 77 -2.69 -13.76 -7.33
CA GLN A 77 -2.27 -14.11 -5.99
C GLN A 77 -3.46 -14.04 -5.04
N GLU A 78 -3.38 -14.78 -3.93
CA GLU A 78 -4.24 -14.51 -2.78
C GLU A 78 -3.85 -13.13 -2.20
N GLY A 79 -4.84 -12.27 -2.05
CA GLY A 79 -4.74 -11.01 -1.34
C GLY A 79 -4.96 -11.20 0.15
N PHE A 80 -4.99 -10.10 0.88
CA PHE A 80 -5.50 -10.12 2.26
C PHE A 80 -7.03 -10.29 2.29
N TRP A 81 -7.55 -10.71 3.44
CA TRP A 81 -8.98 -10.93 3.67
C TRP A 81 -9.63 -11.89 2.66
N ASN A 82 -8.94 -12.98 2.33
CA ASN A 82 -9.43 -14.02 1.41
C ASN A 82 -9.79 -13.51 0.00
N SER A 83 -9.27 -12.36 -0.41
CA SER A 83 -9.45 -11.87 -1.77
C SER A 83 -8.55 -12.61 -2.75
N GLN A 84 -9.01 -12.76 -3.99
CA GLN A 84 -8.17 -13.05 -5.13
C GLN A 84 -7.81 -11.74 -5.82
N VAL A 85 -6.52 -11.55 -6.09
CA VAL A 85 -6.04 -10.36 -6.80
C VAL A 85 -5.38 -10.76 -8.10
N LYS A 86 -5.91 -10.23 -9.21
CA LYS A 86 -5.30 -10.31 -10.53
C LYS A 86 -4.66 -8.96 -10.86
N THR A 87 -3.34 -8.95 -11.04
CA THR A 87 -2.58 -7.74 -11.35
C THR A 87 -1.99 -7.83 -12.76
N ILE A 88 -1.98 -6.71 -13.48
CA ILE A 88 -1.30 -6.50 -14.76
C ILE A 88 -0.39 -5.27 -14.68
N LEU A 89 0.78 -5.35 -15.32
CA LEU A 89 1.65 -4.19 -15.58
C LEU A 89 1.16 -3.47 -16.84
N ASP A 90 0.38 -2.41 -16.65
CA ASP A 90 -0.45 -1.73 -17.66
C ASP A 90 0.33 -0.63 -18.43
N GLY A 91 1.65 -0.75 -18.49
CA GLY A 91 2.54 0.18 -19.20
C GLY A 91 3.05 1.35 -18.35
N HIS A 92 3.33 2.46 -19.04
CA HIS A 92 3.86 3.68 -18.43
C HIS A 92 2.97 4.87 -18.76
N GLU A 93 2.78 5.76 -17.79
CA GLU A 93 2.12 7.05 -18.03
C GLU A 93 2.72 8.16 -17.17
N GLN A 94 2.47 9.40 -17.57
CA GLN A 94 2.81 10.58 -16.78
C GLN A 94 1.83 10.71 -15.62
N VAL A 95 2.35 11.03 -14.43
CA VAL A 95 1.55 11.27 -13.23
C VAL A 95 1.96 12.59 -12.61
N GLU A 96 0.97 13.41 -12.27
CA GLU A 96 1.15 14.67 -11.54
C GLU A 96 0.53 14.52 -10.15
N VAL A 97 1.28 14.92 -9.13
CA VAL A 97 0.92 14.88 -7.70
C VAL A 97 1.55 16.07 -6.97
N SER A 98 1.24 16.24 -5.70
CA SER A 98 1.83 17.28 -4.84
C SER A 98 3.38 17.33 -4.88
N ALA A 99 4.07 16.19 -4.99
CA ALA A 99 5.54 16.13 -5.10
C ALA A 99 6.11 16.57 -6.47
N GLY A 100 5.26 16.78 -7.49
CA GLY A 100 5.64 17.22 -8.83
C GLY A 100 5.11 16.33 -9.95
N VAL A 101 5.68 16.52 -11.14
CA VAL A 101 5.33 15.77 -12.36
C VAL A 101 6.36 14.67 -12.61
N PHE A 102 5.89 13.43 -12.71
CA PHE A 102 6.69 12.25 -12.99
C PHE A 102 6.35 11.75 -14.41
N PRO A 103 7.24 11.94 -15.40
CA PRO A 103 6.91 11.71 -16.80
C PRO A 103 6.77 10.23 -17.18
N ILE A 104 7.34 9.33 -16.39
CA ILE A 104 7.37 7.89 -16.68
C ILE A 104 7.13 7.11 -15.38
N CYS A 105 5.86 6.82 -15.09
CA CYS A 105 5.45 5.95 -13.98
C CYS A 105 4.99 4.60 -14.50
N LEU A 106 5.53 3.51 -13.96
CA LEU A 106 5.03 2.15 -14.18
C LEU A 106 3.66 2.01 -13.52
N LYS A 107 2.64 1.65 -14.31
CA LYS A 107 1.27 1.46 -13.86
C LYS A 107 1.00 0.01 -13.52
N HIS A 108 0.56 -0.26 -12.30
CA HIS A 108 0.02 -1.54 -11.88
C HIS A 108 -1.49 -1.41 -11.81
N LYS A 109 -2.22 -2.28 -12.50
CA LYS A 109 -3.68 -2.41 -12.35
C LYS A 109 -3.99 -3.74 -11.69
N SER A 110 -4.69 -3.69 -10.57
CA SER A 110 -5.11 -4.88 -9.81
C SER A 110 -6.64 -4.92 -9.73
N VAL A 111 -7.23 -6.07 -10.06
CA VAL A 111 -8.65 -6.35 -9.82
C VAL A 111 -8.73 -7.27 -8.61
N LEU A 112 -9.45 -6.84 -7.58
CA LEU A 112 -9.62 -7.54 -6.32
C LEU A 112 -11.05 -8.07 -6.23
N MET A 113 -11.17 -9.37 -6.02
CA MET A 113 -12.44 -10.08 -5.92
C MET A 113 -12.41 -11.01 -4.71
N ASP A 114 -13.40 -10.87 -3.84
CA ASP A 114 -13.62 -11.75 -2.70
C ASP A 114 -13.91 -13.17 -3.18
N ILE A 115 -13.34 -14.15 -2.51
CA ILE A 115 -13.62 -15.56 -2.74
C ILE A 115 -14.46 -16.00 -1.54
N ASP A 116 -15.75 -16.24 -1.77
CA ASP A 116 -16.80 -16.48 -0.75
C ASP A 116 -16.31 -16.99 0.62
N SER A 117 -16.78 -16.27 1.65
CA SER A 117 -16.50 -16.39 3.09
C SER A 117 -16.32 -17.83 3.60
N HIS A 118 -15.07 -18.22 3.88
CA HIS A 118 -14.62 -19.04 5.02
C HIS A 118 -13.21 -19.57 4.71
N SER A 119 -12.18 -18.78 4.98
CA SER A 119 -10.81 -19.30 4.94
C SER A 119 -10.00 -18.86 6.17
N PRO A 120 -9.23 -19.78 6.77
CA PRO A 120 -8.46 -19.54 8.00
C PRO A 120 -7.17 -18.73 7.80
N ASN A 121 -6.87 -18.27 6.58
CA ASN A 121 -5.57 -17.69 6.20
C ASN A 121 -5.54 -16.16 6.11
N SER A 122 -6.54 -15.45 6.66
CA SER A 122 -6.46 -13.98 6.79
C SER A 122 -5.17 -13.59 7.53
N PRO A 123 -4.42 -12.58 7.05
CA PRO A 123 -3.21 -12.13 7.73
C PRO A 123 -3.55 -11.75 9.17
N LEU A 124 -2.65 -12.09 10.10
CA LEU A 124 -2.77 -11.71 11.50
C LEU A 124 -2.62 -10.19 11.61
N ILE A 125 -3.73 -9.45 11.54
CA ILE A 125 -3.79 -8.08 12.03
C ILE A 125 -3.77 -8.20 13.55
N ILE A 126 -2.64 -7.85 14.15
CA ILE A 126 -2.51 -7.74 15.61
C ILE A 126 -2.70 -6.26 15.93
N THR A 127 -3.78 -5.95 16.66
CA THR A 127 -4.02 -4.62 17.24
C THR A 127 -3.98 -4.77 18.75
N ASN A 128 -3.11 -4.02 19.44
CA ASN A 128 -3.02 -4.02 20.92
C ASN A 128 -2.95 -5.44 21.53
N ASP A 129 -2.05 -6.28 21.00
CA ASP A 129 -1.84 -7.69 21.39
C ASP A 129 -3.06 -8.62 21.26
N LYS A 130 -4.11 -8.19 20.54
CA LYS A 130 -5.30 -9.01 20.24
C LYS A 130 -5.40 -9.28 18.74
N ARG A 131 -5.80 -10.51 18.41
CA ARG A 131 -6.12 -10.92 17.05
C ARG A 131 -7.38 -10.19 16.59
N TYR A 132 -7.29 -9.43 15.51
CA TYR A 132 -8.44 -8.81 14.87
C TYR A 132 -9.01 -9.75 13.80
N GLU A 133 -10.25 -10.18 14.00
CA GLU A 133 -11.06 -10.89 12.99
C GLU A 133 -12.16 -9.91 12.54
N PRO A 134 -12.01 -9.23 11.38
CA PRO A 134 -13.06 -8.34 10.88
C PRO A 134 -14.35 -9.12 10.63
N ASP A 135 -15.49 -8.45 10.79
CA ASP A 135 -16.75 -8.96 10.26
C ASP A 135 -16.65 -8.93 8.72
N ASP A 136 -16.43 -10.09 8.10
CA ASP A 136 -16.19 -10.25 6.66
C ASP A 136 -17.21 -9.49 5.80
N ARG A 137 -18.47 -9.38 6.27
CA ARG A 137 -19.56 -8.69 5.56
C ARG A 137 -19.39 -7.17 5.47
N GLN A 138 -18.69 -6.58 6.42
CA GLN A 138 -18.46 -5.13 6.47
C GLN A 138 -17.22 -4.71 5.67
N MET A 139 -16.22 -5.59 5.55
CA MET A 139 -14.96 -5.30 4.84
C MET A 139 -15.01 -5.64 3.35
N SER A 140 -15.77 -6.66 2.94
CA SER A 140 -15.83 -7.11 1.54
C SER A 140 -16.08 -5.98 0.52
N PRO A 141 -16.99 -5.01 0.75
CA PRO A 141 -17.21 -3.90 -0.19
C PRO A 141 -16.04 -2.92 -0.32
N PHE A 142 -15.15 -2.87 0.68
CA PHE A 142 -13.93 -2.06 0.68
C PHE A 142 -12.72 -2.82 0.12
N VAL A 143 -12.71 -4.15 0.22
CA VAL A 143 -11.64 -5.01 -0.31
C VAL A 143 -11.85 -5.34 -1.79
N ASN A 144 -13.09 -5.34 -2.27
CA ASN A 144 -13.38 -5.56 -3.68
C ASN A 144 -13.24 -4.27 -4.47
N GLY A 145 -12.74 -4.39 -5.71
CA GLY A 145 -12.67 -3.25 -6.63
C GLY A 145 -11.47 -3.29 -7.57
N VAL A 146 -11.11 -2.11 -8.09
CA VAL A 146 -9.97 -1.94 -8.99
C VAL A 146 -8.98 -0.95 -8.39
N ARG A 147 -7.76 -1.42 -8.16
CA ARG A 147 -6.66 -0.63 -7.60
C ARG A 147 -5.62 -0.35 -8.68
N TYR A 148 -5.21 0.91 -8.76
CA TYR A 148 -4.12 1.38 -9.60
C TYR A 148 -2.98 1.89 -8.72
N LEU A 149 -1.75 1.48 -9.03
CA LEU A 149 -0.54 2.00 -8.40
C LEU A 149 0.40 2.53 -9.48
N TRP A 150 1.09 3.63 -9.18
CA TRP A 150 2.05 4.25 -10.09
C TRP A 150 3.41 4.34 -9.42
N PHE A 151 4.43 3.76 -10.05
CA PHE A 151 5.80 3.77 -9.51
C PHE A 151 6.76 4.51 -10.45
N ALA A 152 7.52 5.46 -9.92
CA ALA A 152 8.61 6.12 -10.64
C ALA A 152 9.97 5.59 -10.18
N LYS A 153 10.90 5.40 -11.13
CA LYS A 153 12.26 4.95 -10.82
C LYS A 153 13.00 5.98 -9.96
N GLY A 154 13.73 5.51 -8.96
CA GLY A 154 14.46 6.37 -8.02
C GLY A 154 13.59 7.10 -7.01
N VAL A 155 12.27 7.00 -7.16
CA VAL A 155 11.28 7.67 -6.34
C VAL A 155 10.54 6.64 -5.50
N GLY A 156 9.78 5.74 -6.10
CA GLY A 156 8.86 4.89 -5.34
C GLY A 156 7.44 4.98 -5.86
N LEU A 157 6.50 4.67 -4.97
CA LEU A 157 5.08 4.89 -5.21
C LEU A 157 4.81 6.40 -5.34
N VAL A 158 4.21 6.81 -6.44
CA VAL A 158 3.86 8.20 -6.75
C VAL A 158 2.38 8.45 -6.46
N LYS A 159 1.53 7.51 -6.87
CA LYS A 159 0.08 7.62 -6.70
C LYS A 159 -0.53 6.23 -6.46
N THR A 160 -1.63 6.20 -5.73
CA THR A 160 -2.61 5.11 -5.69
C THR A 160 -3.98 5.67 -5.99
N ARG A 161 -4.79 4.90 -6.71
CA ARG A 161 -6.22 5.14 -6.85
C ARG A 161 -6.93 3.82 -6.68
N TYR A 162 -7.87 3.77 -5.75
CA TYR A 162 -8.67 2.59 -5.49
C TYR A 162 -10.15 2.92 -5.71
N GLU A 163 -10.72 2.31 -6.73
CA GLU A 163 -12.16 2.30 -7.03
C GLU A 163 -12.79 1.08 -6.35
N HIS A 164 -13.37 1.29 -5.18
CA HIS A 164 -13.98 0.23 -4.38
C HIS A 164 -15.32 -0.22 -4.97
N ALA A 165 -15.72 -1.46 -4.72
CA ALA A 165 -16.96 -2.04 -5.25
C ALA A 165 -18.23 -1.35 -4.70
N ASN A 166 -18.15 -0.68 -3.55
CA ASN A 166 -19.22 0.13 -2.99
C ASN A 166 -19.31 1.55 -3.60
N GLY A 167 -18.51 1.87 -4.62
CA GLY A 167 -18.50 3.17 -5.30
C GLY A 167 -17.65 4.24 -4.61
N ILE A 168 -17.06 3.95 -3.45
CA ILE A 168 -16.09 4.84 -2.81
C ILE A 168 -14.82 4.87 -3.65
N THR A 169 -14.19 6.04 -3.74
CA THR A 169 -12.85 6.16 -4.32
C THR A 169 -11.88 6.65 -3.25
N THR A 170 -10.75 5.96 -3.13
CA THR A 170 -9.62 6.39 -2.29
C THR A 170 -8.46 6.75 -3.20
N GLU A 171 -7.97 7.98 -3.09
CA GLU A 171 -6.76 8.44 -3.78
C GLU A 171 -5.67 8.73 -2.77
N ILE A 172 -4.47 8.28 -3.08
CA ILE A 172 -3.27 8.56 -2.30
C ILE A 172 -2.24 9.13 -3.25
N GLU A 173 -1.61 10.23 -2.88
CA GLU A 173 -0.57 10.86 -3.68
C GLU A 173 0.67 11.21 -2.87
N LEU A 174 1.83 11.14 -3.53
CA LEU A 174 3.10 11.52 -2.94
C LEU A 174 3.18 13.04 -2.78
N MET A 175 3.44 13.49 -1.55
CA MET A 175 3.68 14.89 -1.19
C MET A 175 5.17 15.21 -1.18
N GLU A 176 5.97 14.35 -0.54
CA GLU A 176 7.40 14.54 -0.38
C GLU A 176 8.10 13.18 -0.35
N TYR A 177 9.33 13.13 -0.85
CA TYR A 177 10.18 11.96 -0.71
C TYR A 177 11.65 12.34 -0.55
N ARG A 178 12.40 11.43 0.07
CA ARG A 178 13.85 11.49 0.13
C ARG A 178 14.39 10.08 0.03
N THR A 179 15.28 9.84 -0.93
CA THR A 179 15.94 8.55 -1.13
C THR A 179 17.46 8.73 -1.05
N PRO A 180 18.18 7.97 -0.21
CA PRO A 180 19.63 8.06 -0.14
C PRO A 180 20.30 7.52 -1.40
N GLY A 181 21.12 8.37 -2.03
CA GLY A 181 21.89 8.01 -3.22
C GLY A 181 21.05 7.93 -4.50
N LYS A 182 21.70 7.55 -5.60
CA LYS A 182 21.02 7.33 -6.90
C LYS A 182 20.65 5.86 -7.05
N THR A 183 19.43 5.59 -7.50
CA THR A 183 18.93 4.25 -7.76
C THR A 183 17.88 4.27 -8.86
N GLU A 184 17.81 3.20 -9.64
CA GLU A 184 16.83 2.99 -10.71
C GLU A 184 15.68 2.06 -10.26
N GLU A 185 15.62 1.72 -8.97
CA GLU A 185 14.55 0.89 -8.42
C GLU A 185 13.21 1.62 -8.43
N TYR A 186 12.13 0.90 -8.74
CA TYR A 186 10.76 1.41 -8.69
C TYR A 186 10.21 1.61 -7.27
N LEU A 187 10.87 1.03 -6.26
CA LEU A 187 10.60 1.31 -4.85
C LEU A 187 11.91 1.27 -4.04
N PRO A 188 12.61 2.41 -3.91
CA PRO A 188 13.85 2.53 -3.17
C PRO A 188 13.65 2.30 -1.67
N LEU A 189 14.15 1.17 -1.17
CA LEU A 189 14.00 0.79 0.23
C LEU A 189 15.34 0.80 0.98
N GLN A 190 16.21 1.78 0.72
CA GLN A 190 17.43 1.96 1.51
C GLN A 190 17.10 2.56 2.88
N ILE A 191 17.88 2.20 3.91
CA ILE A 191 17.77 2.83 5.24
C ILE A 191 17.92 4.35 5.09
N GLY A 192 16.99 5.11 5.67
CA GLY A 192 16.94 6.56 5.57
C GLY A 192 16.04 7.09 4.44
N SER A 193 15.49 6.21 3.59
CA SER A 193 14.41 6.63 2.67
C SER A 193 13.18 7.04 3.45
N THR A 194 12.57 8.16 3.07
CA THR A 194 11.32 8.68 3.63
C THR A 194 10.34 9.06 2.54
N TYR A 195 9.05 8.85 2.80
CA TYR A 195 7.96 9.17 1.89
C TYR A 195 6.81 9.77 2.68
N THR A 196 6.23 10.86 2.21
CA THR A 196 5.04 11.46 2.81
C THR A 196 3.93 11.44 1.78
N TYR A 197 2.79 10.86 2.16
CA TYR A 197 1.63 10.70 1.31
C TYR A 197 0.43 11.45 1.88
N LYS A 198 -0.37 12.01 0.98
CA LYS A 198 -1.72 12.50 1.27
C LYS A 198 -2.72 11.44 0.84
N SER A 199 -3.65 11.08 1.71
CA SER A 199 -4.78 10.19 1.42
C SER A 199 -6.09 10.96 1.53
N CYS A 200 -6.90 10.86 0.48
CA CYS A 200 -8.25 11.41 0.43
C CYS A 200 -9.20 10.31 -0.01
N SER A 201 -10.30 10.14 0.71
CA SER A 201 -11.36 9.20 0.35
C SER A 201 -12.67 9.93 0.22
N SER A 202 -13.51 9.55 -0.74
CA SER A 202 -14.87 10.10 -0.83
C SER A 202 -15.77 9.71 0.36
N TYR A 203 -15.30 8.81 1.23
CA TYR A 203 -15.99 8.37 2.44
C TYR A 203 -15.71 9.26 3.65
N LEU A 204 -14.50 9.80 3.76
CA LEU A 204 -14.09 10.66 4.86
C LEU A 204 -14.05 12.10 4.40
N ASP A 205 -14.58 13.01 5.22
CA ASP A 205 -14.44 14.46 5.02
C ASP A 205 -13.09 14.98 5.56
N GLU A 206 -12.12 14.09 5.76
CA GLU A 206 -10.82 14.40 6.33
C GLU A 206 -9.68 13.81 5.50
N THR A 207 -8.62 14.60 5.36
CA THR A 207 -7.37 14.17 4.73
C THR A 207 -6.46 13.55 5.78
N ILE A 208 -5.89 12.39 5.45
CA ILE A 208 -4.85 11.74 6.25
C ILE A 208 -3.49 11.95 5.57
N ILE A 209 -2.50 12.36 6.36
CA ILE A 209 -1.10 12.44 5.96
C ILE A 209 -0.34 11.27 6.60
N GLU A 210 0.26 10.42 5.79
CA GLU A 210 1.06 9.28 6.23
C GLU A 210 2.53 9.47 5.85
N THR A 211 3.43 9.34 6.82
CA THR A 211 4.87 9.40 6.61
C THR A 211 5.49 8.02 6.82
N TRP A 212 6.19 7.50 5.81
CA TRP A 212 6.97 6.27 5.85
C TRP A 212 8.44 6.57 6.08
N ARG A 213 9.11 5.68 6.82
CA ARG A 213 10.57 5.69 6.99
C ARG A 213 11.10 4.27 6.95
N VAL A 214 12.08 4.02 6.09
CA VAL A 214 12.81 2.75 6.08
C VAL A 214 13.79 2.74 7.25
N THR A 215 13.57 1.85 8.21
CA THR A 215 14.33 1.76 9.46
C THR A 215 15.33 0.62 9.49
N GLU A 216 15.07 -0.46 8.74
CA GLU A 216 15.94 -1.63 8.68
C GLU A 216 16.01 -2.16 7.23
N ASN A 217 17.18 -2.66 6.81
CA ASN A 217 17.40 -3.35 5.53
C ASN A 217 18.66 -4.23 5.64
N PHE A 218 18.48 -5.54 5.78
CA PHE A 218 19.56 -6.52 6.02
C PHE A 218 19.36 -7.84 5.30
#